data_AF-A0A5N6SJY6-F1
#
_entry.id   AF-A0A5N6SJY6-F1
#
_cell.length_a   1.000
_cell.length_b   1.000
_cell.length_c   1.000
_cell.angle_alpha   90.00
_cell.angle_beta   90.00
_cell.angle_gamma   90.00
#
_symmetry.space_group_name_H-M   'P 1'
#
loop_
_entity.id
_entity.type
_entity.pdbx_description
1 polymer ?
#
loop_
_entity_poly.entity_id
_entity_poly.type
_entity_poly.pdbx_seq_one_letter_code
_entity_poly.pdbx_strand_id
1 'polypeptide(L)'
;MATRRPQGKSYAEAVASPAPEKTSDSDVTPAVPTNVIFKLLGFSAAMVSLPIGMYFVAVKFGASPTVAGIIAAVTANIVLFTYVFVAWQDDRLEREALTKKKEKKAQ
;
A
#
# COMPACT_ATOMS: atom_id res chain seq x y z
N MET A 1 -26.45 -1.10 67.78
CA MET A 1 -25.25 -1.26 66.93
C MET A 1 -25.38 -0.27 65.78
N ALA A 2 -24.57 0.79 65.79
CA ALA A 2 -24.71 1.94 64.90
C ALA A 2 -23.71 1.86 63.72
N THR A 3 -24.24 2.17 62.55
CA THR A 3 -23.64 2.16 61.21
C THR A 3 -22.34 2.97 61.12
N ARG A 4 -21.25 2.39 60.61
CA ARG A 4 -20.07 3.14 60.16
C ARG A 4 -19.87 2.94 58.66
N ARG A 5 -20.27 3.95 57.89
CA ARG A 5 -20.05 4.12 56.46
C ARG A 5 -18.59 4.56 56.26
N PRO A 6 -17.74 3.86 55.48
CA PRO A 6 -16.43 4.42 55.16
C PRO A 6 -16.63 5.64 54.26
N GLN A 7 -16.02 6.74 54.70
CA GLN A 7 -16.00 8.04 54.06
C GLN A 7 -15.61 7.90 52.59
N GLY A 8 -16.37 8.58 51.73
CA GLY A 8 -16.07 8.66 50.31
C GLY A 8 -14.67 9.24 50.12
N LYS A 9 -13.88 8.57 49.27
CA LYS A 9 -12.67 9.15 48.68
C LYS A 9 -13.07 10.51 48.11
N SER A 10 -12.55 11.55 48.74
CA SER A 10 -12.79 12.93 48.37
C SER A 10 -12.41 13.11 46.91
N TYR A 11 -13.34 13.65 46.16
CA TYR A 11 -13.22 14.09 44.77
C TYR A 11 -11.96 14.95 44.53
N ALA A 12 -11.37 15.54 45.59
CA ALA A 12 -10.10 16.26 45.54
C ALA A 12 -8.87 15.38 45.25
N GLU A 13 -8.88 14.09 45.63
CA GLU A 13 -7.74 13.18 45.43
C GLU A 13 -7.72 12.59 44.01
N ALA A 14 -8.89 12.48 43.37
CA ALA A 14 -9.02 11.99 41.99
C ALA A 14 -8.57 13.03 40.93
N VAL A 15 -8.50 14.32 41.29
CA VAL A 15 -8.03 15.40 40.40
C VAL A 15 -6.53 15.72 40.57
N ALA A 16 -5.87 15.15 41.58
CA ALA A 16 -4.46 15.44 41.90
C ALA A 16 -3.47 14.43 41.30
N SER A 17 -3.94 13.32 40.73
CA SER A 17 -3.07 12.46 39.91
C SER A 17 -2.88 13.12 38.55
N PRO A 18 -1.64 13.45 38.12
CA PRO A 18 -1.41 13.80 36.74
C PRO A 18 -1.92 12.62 35.90
N ALA A 19 -2.91 12.90 35.04
CA ALA A 19 -3.32 11.93 34.03
C ALA A 19 -2.05 11.45 33.32
N PRO A 20 -1.85 10.14 33.12
CA PRO A 20 -0.72 9.67 32.36
C PRO A 20 -0.76 10.39 31.02
N GLU A 21 0.28 11.19 30.74
CA GLU A 21 0.45 11.84 29.45
C GLU A 21 0.22 10.78 28.39
N LYS A 22 -0.81 10.98 27.56
CA LYS A 22 -0.96 10.22 26.34
C LYS A 22 0.29 10.50 25.52
N THR A 23 1.26 9.60 25.60
CA THR A 23 2.25 9.45 24.55
C THR A 23 1.50 8.86 23.37
N SER A 24 0.72 9.69 22.67
CA SER A 24 0.20 9.37 21.35
C SER A 24 1.38 9.48 20.40
N ASP A 25 2.27 8.50 20.47
CA ASP A 25 3.21 8.25 19.40
C ASP A 25 2.35 7.80 18.22
N SER A 26 2.02 8.77 17.36
CA SER A 26 1.28 8.52 16.14
C SER A 26 2.27 7.84 15.21
N ASP A 27 2.32 6.50 15.26
CA ASP A 27 3.15 5.72 14.36
C ASP A 27 2.69 6.00 12.92
N VAL A 28 3.45 6.85 12.24
CA VAL A 28 3.26 7.24 10.84
C VAL A 28 4.08 6.36 9.90
N THR A 29 4.66 5.27 10.40
CA THR A 29 5.37 4.31 9.57
C THR A 29 4.39 3.76 8.53
N PRO A 30 4.72 3.81 7.23
CA PRO A 30 3.80 3.32 6.20
C PRO A 30 3.43 1.86 6.47
N ALA A 31 2.15 1.60 6.71
CA ALA A 31 1.63 0.24 6.89
C ALA A 31 1.82 -0.64 5.63
N VAL A 32 2.07 0.01 4.48
CA VAL A 32 2.30 -0.63 3.19
C VAL A 32 3.79 -0.60 2.85
N PRO A 33 4.42 -1.74 2.50
CA PRO A 33 5.85 -1.78 2.17
C PRO A 33 6.21 -0.80 1.05
N THR A 34 7.33 -0.07 1.18
CA THR A 34 7.75 0.96 0.21
C THR A 34 7.91 0.42 -1.22
N ASN A 35 8.30 -0.84 -1.37
CA ASN A 35 8.36 -1.51 -2.67
C ASN A 35 7.00 -1.53 -3.38
N VAL A 36 5.92 -1.77 -2.64
CA VAL A 36 4.56 -1.74 -3.18
C VAL A 36 4.19 -0.33 -3.63
N ILE A 37 4.55 0.69 -2.84
CA ILE A 37 4.30 2.09 -3.18
C ILE A 37 4.96 2.45 -4.53
N PHE A 38 6.23 2.08 -4.73
CA PHE A 38 6.92 2.33 -6.00
C PHE A 38 6.29 1.57 -7.18
N LYS A 39 5.86 0.33 -6.97
CA LYS A 39 5.14 -0.43 -8.02
C LYS A 39 3.83 0.26 -8.39
N LEU A 40 3.03 0.66 -7.41
CA LEU A 40 1.74 1.34 -7.65
C LEU A 40 1.97 2.66 -8.40
N LEU A 41 2.90 3.50 -7.94
CA LEU A 41 3.25 4.76 -8.61
C LEU A 41 3.75 4.51 -10.04
N GLY A 42 4.62 3.53 -10.23
CA GLY A 42 5.16 3.17 -11.55
C GLY A 42 4.07 2.71 -12.51
N PHE A 43 3.15 1.85 -12.07
CA PHE A 43 2.03 1.40 -12.90
C PHE A 43 1.02 2.51 -13.17
N SER A 44 0.74 3.39 -12.21
CA SER A 44 -0.11 4.56 -12.43
C SER A 44 0.48 5.50 -13.50
N ALA A 45 1.78 5.79 -13.41
CA ALA A 45 2.47 6.59 -14.42
C ALA A 45 2.47 5.88 -15.78
N ALA A 46 2.74 4.57 -15.81
CA ALA A 46 2.77 3.77 -17.03
C ALA A 46 1.40 3.73 -17.74
N MET A 47 0.30 3.62 -16.98
CA MET A 47 -1.05 3.55 -17.52
C MET A 47 -1.45 4.82 -18.30
N VAL A 48 -0.91 5.97 -17.92
CA VAL A 48 -1.13 7.24 -18.62
C VAL A 48 -0.07 7.46 -19.71
N SER A 49 1.20 7.35 -19.34
CA SER A 49 2.30 7.74 -20.22
C SER A 49 2.52 6.78 -21.39
N LEU A 50 2.40 5.47 -21.20
CA LEU A 50 2.69 4.51 -22.27
C LEU A 50 1.64 4.54 -23.38
N PRO A 51 0.31 4.46 -23.13
CA PRO A 51 -0.67 4.51 -24.20
C PRO A 51 -0.65 5.85 -24.96
N ILE A 52 -0.51 6.97 -24.24
CA ILE A 52 -0.43 8.31 -24.84
C ILE A 52 0.87 8.46 -25.62
N GLY A 53 2.00 8.03 -25.07
CA GLY A 53 3.27 8.05 -25.76
C GLY A 53 3.23 7.22 -27.03
N MET A 54 2.64 6.02 -26.97
CA MET A 54 2.56 5.12 -28.09
C MET A 54 1.63 5.64 -29.21
N TYR A 55 0.58 6.39 -28.84
CA TYR A 55 -0.21 7.14 -29.81
C TYR A 55 0.65 8.12 -30.61
N PHE A 56 1.37 9.01 -29.95
CA PHE A 56 2.16 10.04 -30.64
C PHE A 56 3.33 9.46 -31.43
N VAL A 57 3.95 8.40 -30.91
CA VAL A 57 4.97 7.65 -31.65
C VAL A 57 4.36 7.07 -32.93
N ALA A 58 3.19 6.43 -32.87
CA ALA A 58 2.52 5.89 -34.06
C ALA A 58 2.17 6.99 -35.08
N VAL A 59 1.62 8.14 -34.63
CA VAL A 59 1.33 9.29 -35.51
C VAL A 59 2.61 9.82 -36.15
N LYS A 60 3.73 9.88 -35.41
CA LYS A 60 5.02 10.34 -35.93
C LYS A 60 5.55 9.45 -37.05
N PHE A 61 5.21 8.16 -37.03
CA PHE A 61 5.51 7.20 -38.09
C PHE A 61 4.46 7.15 -39.23
N GLY A 62 3.53 8.12 -39.26
CA GLY A 62 2.56 8.26 -40.35
C GLY A 62 1.27 7.46 -40.19
N ALA A 63 1.01 6.89 -39.01
CA ALA A 63 -0.28 6.27 -38.72
C ALA A 63 -1.39 7.33 -38.69
N SER A 64 -2.56 6.99 -39.22
CA SER A 64 -3.76 7.84 -39.06
C SER A 64 -4.17 7.89 -37.58
N PRO A 65 -4.90 8.94 -37.14
CA PRO A 65 -5.34 9.07 -35.74
C PRO A 65 -6.11 7.84 -35.24
N THR A 66 -6.93 7.22 -36.08
CA THR A 66 -7.68 6.01 -35.74
C THR A 66 -6.75 4.82 -35.50
N VAL A 67 -5.77 4.60 -36.39
CA VAL A 67 -4.80 3.49 -36.24
C VAL A 67 -3.91 3.71 -35.02
N ALA A 68 -3.45 4.95 -34.80
CA ALA A 68 -2.69 5.29 -33.60
C ALA A 68 -3.51 5.09 -32.32
N GLY A 69 -4.81 5.40 -32.34
CA GLY A 69 -5.74 5.13 -31.23
C GLY A 69 -5.87 3.64 -30.93
N ILE A 70 -5.96 2.79 -31.96
CA ILE A 70 -5.98 1.33 -31.80
C ILE A 70 -4.66 0.84 -31.19
N ILE A 71 -3.51 1.33 -31.66
CA ILE A 71 -2.19 0.99 -31.10
C ILE A 71 -2.11 1.38 -29.62
N ALA A 72 -2.61 2.57 -29.26
CA ALA A 72 -2.67 3.01 -27.87
C ALA A 72 -3.55 2.09 -27.01
N ALA A 73 -4.72 1.69 -27.51
CA ALA A 73 -5.62 0.77 -26.81
C ALA A 73 -4.98 -0.62 -26.60
N VAL A 74 -4.29 -1.16 -27.61
CA VAL A 74 -3.52 -2.41 -27.48
C VAL A 74 -2.41 -2.25 -26.44
N THR A 75 -1.69 -1.13 -26.49
CA THR A 75 -0.63 -0.81 -25.51
C THR A 75 -1.16 -0.77 -24.08
N ALA A 76 -2.33 -0.18 -23.85
CA ALA A 76 -2.96 -0.16 -22.53
C ALA A 76 -3.27 -1.58 -22.00
N ASN A 77 -3.73 -2.48 -22.86
CA ASN A 77 -3.95 -3.88 -22.48
C ASN A 77 -2.63 -4.60 -22.14
N ILE A 78 -1.54 -4.30 -22.85
CA ILE A 78 -0.20 -4.82 -22.52
C ILE A 78 0.24 -4.34 -21.13
N VAL A 79 0.00 -3.07 -20.78
CA VAL A 79 0.28 -2.54 -19.42
C VAL A 79 -0.51 -3.31 -18.36
N LEU A 80 -1.80 -3.57 -18.62
CA LEU A 80 -2.64 -4.37 -17.72
C LEU A 80 -2.10 -5.80 -17.54
N PHE A 81 -1.75 -6.48 -18.63
CA PHE A 81 -1.13 -7.82 -18.55
C PHE A 81 0.18 -7.80 -17.76
N THR A 82 1.00 -6.78 -17.98
CA THR A 82 2.27 -6.61 -17.25
C THR A 82 2.04 -6.42 -15.75
N TYR A 83 1.02 -5.65 -15.37
CA TYR A 83 0.63 -5.49 -13.96
C TYR A 83 0.26 -6.81 -13.30
N VAL A 84 -0.61 -7.60 -13.95
CA VAL A 84 -1.01 -8.91 -13.44
C VAL A 84 0.18 -9.87 -13.35
N PHE A 85 1.04 -9.89 -14.37
CA PHE A 85 2.23 -10.74 -14.38
C PHE A 85 3.20 -10.39 -13.25
N VAL A 86 3.50 -9.11 -13.03
CA VAL A 86 4.36 -8.65 -11.94
C VAL A 86 3.75 -8.98 -10.58
N ALA A 87 2.43 -8.79 -10.42
CA ALA A 87 1.74 -9.15 -9.19
C ALA A 87 1.83 -10.66 -8.90
N TRP A 88 1.67 -11.50 -9.92
CA TRP A 88 1.82 -12.95 -9.78
C TRP A 88 3.26 -13.37 -9.44
N GLN A 89 4.25 -12.74 -10.08
CA GLN A 89 5.65 -13.00 -9.76
C GLN A 89 5.98 -12.62 -8.31
N ASP A 90 5.45 -11.51 -7.81
CA ASP A 90 5.64 -11.07 -6.42
C ASP A 90 5.04 -12.06 -5.42
N ASP A 91 3.81 -12.52 -5.66
CA ASP A 91 3.14 -13.53 -4.82
C ASP A 91 3.92 -14.86 -4.78
N ARG A 92 4.50 -15.27 -5.91
CA ARG A 92 5.36 -16.46 -5.97
C ARG A 92 6.64 -16.29 -5.12
N LEU A 93 7.32 -15.16 -5.26
CA LEU A 93 8.56 -14.89 -4.53
C LEU A 93 8.31 -14.83 -3.01
N GLU A 94 7.20 -14.21 -2.59
CA GLU A 94 6.82 -14.15 -1.18
C GLU A 94 6.54 -15.55 -0.62
N ARG A 95 5.79 -16.39 -1.35
CA ARG A 95 5.55 -17.78 -0.95
C ARG A 95 6.83 -18.56 -0.79
N GLU A 96 7.74 -18.50 -1.76
CA GLU A 96 9.04 -19.19 -1.71
C GLU A 96 9.90 -18.74 -0.51
N ALA A 97 9.91 -17.43 -0.22
CA ALA A 97 10.61 -16.89 0.93
C ALA A 97 10.03 -17.39 2.27
N LEU A 98 8.70 -17.52 2.34
CA LEU A 98 8.02 -18.08 3.52
C LEU A 98 8.31 -19.57 3.70
N THR A 99 8.35 -20.37 2.63
CA THR A 99 8.70 -21.80 2.71
C THR A 99 10.12 -21.99 3.23
N LYS A 100 11.10 -21.25 2.66
CA LYS A 100 12.50 -21.31 3.10
C LYS A 100 12.70 -20.88 4.56
N LYS A 101 11.94 -19.88 5.03
CA LYS A 101 11.97 -19.47 6.45
C LYS A 101 11.39 -20.53 7.38
N LYS A 102 10.39 -21.30 6.94
CA LYS A 102 9.80 -22.39 7.73
C LYS A 102 10.77 -23.58 7.83
N GLU A 103 11.42 -23.95 6.73
CA GLU A 103 12.42 -25.03 6.70
C GLU A 103 13.60 -24.75 7.64
N LYS A 104 14.15 -23.52 7.63
CA LYS A 104 15.24 -23.11 8.53
C LYS A 104 14.86 -23.05 10.02
N LYS A 105 13.56 -22.98 10.36
CA LYS A 105 13.09 -23.01 11.75
C LYS A 105 12.80 -24.42 12.26
N ALA A 106 12.69 -25.39 11.35
CA ALA A 106 12.40 -26.79 11.66
C ALA A 106 13.67 -27.65 11.76
N GLN A 107 14.83 -27.06 11.48
CA GLN A 107 16.17 -27.66 11.54
C GLN A 107 16.95 -27.05 12.71
#